data_AF-A0A2K5NHW2-F1
#
_entry.id   AF-A0A2K5NHW2-F1
#
_cell.length_a   1.000
_cell.length_b   1.000
_cell.length_c   1.000
_cell.angle_alpha   90.00
_cell.angle_beta   90.00
_cell.angle_gamma   90.00
#
_symmetry.space_group_name_H-M   'P 1'
#
loop_
_entity.id
_entity.type
_entity.pdbx_description
1 polymer ?
#
loop_
_entity_poly.entity_id
_entity_poly.type
_entity_poly.pdbx_seq_one_letter_code
_entity_poly.pdbx_strand_id
1 'polypeptide(L)'
;MCFLHIMKTISYETLIAYWQRAPSPEVSDFFSILDVCLQNFRYLGKRNIIRKIAAAFKFVQSTQNNGTLKGSNPSCQTSGLLSQWMHSTSSHEGHKQHRSQTLPIIRGKNALSNPKLLQMLDNTMTSNSNEIDIVHHVDTEANIATEVCLTILDLLSLFTQTHQRQLQQCDCQNSLMKRVFDTYMLFFQVNQSATALKHVFASLRLFVCKFPSAFFQGPADLCGSFCYEVLKCCNHRSRSTQTEASALLYFFMRKNFEFNKQKSIVRSHLQLIKAVSQLIADAGIGGSRFQHSLAITNNFANGDKQMKNSNFPAEVKDLTKRIRTVLMATAQMKEHEKDPEMLVDLQYSLANSYASTPELRRTWLESMAKIHARNGDLSEAAMCYIHIAALIAEYLKRKGMFSMGWPAFLSITPNIKEEGAMKEDSGMQDTPYNEVRPKLSHMENIT
;
A
#
# COMPACT_ATOMS: atom_id res chain seq x y z
N MET A 1 17.60 -9.67 -15.92
CA MET A 1 17.95 -11.11 -15.81
C MET A 1 19.35 -11.32 -15.29
N CYS A 2 20.40 -10.75 -15.90
CA CYS A 2 21.78 -10.91 -15.44
C CYS A 2 21.98 -10.54 -13.96
N PHE A 3 21.48 -9.38 -13.51
CA PHE A 3 21.53 -8.98 -12.10
C PHE A 3 20.93 -10.04 -11.16
N LEU A 4 19.69 -10.48 -11.41
CA LEU A 4 19.00 -11.48 -10.59
C LEU A 4 19.72 -12.82 -10.60
N HIS A 5 20.29 -13.22 -11.74
CA HIS A 5 21.09 -14.44 -11.84
C HIS A 5 22.35 -14.35 -10.98
N ILE A 6 23.07 -13.22 -11.03
CA ILE A 6 24.25 -12.98 -10.18
C ILE A 6 23.83 -13.00 -8.70
N MET A 7 22.76 -12.30 -8.32
CA MET A 7 22.30 -12.26 -6.93
C MET A 7 21.83 -13.63 -6.41
N LYS A 8 21.32 -14.50 -7.29
CA LYS A 8 20.91 -15.87 -6.92
C LYS A 8 22.10 -16.83 -6.81
N THR A 9 23.20 -16.58 -7.51
CA THR A 9 24.35 -17.49 -7.62
C THR A 9 25.54 -17.10 -6.75
N ILE A 10 25.65 -15.82 -6.39
CA ILE A 10 26.71 -15.32 -5.52
C ILE A 10 26.62 -15.93 -4.12
N SER A 11 27.76 -16.21 -3.48
CA SER A 11 27.77 -16.71 -2.11
C SER A 11 27.29 -15.65 -1.12
N TYR A 12 26.59 -16.08 -0.06
CA TYR A 12 26.11 -15.17 0.99
C TYR A 12 27.24 -14.37 1.64
N GLU A 13 28.41 -14.99 1.83
CA GLU A 13 29.60 -14.34 2.40
C GLU A 13 30.07 -13.16 1.55
N THR A 14 30.11 -13.33 0.22
CA THR A 14 30.53 -12.27 -0.71
C THR A 14 29.52 -11.13 -0.70
N LEU A 15 28.22 -11.46 -0.70
CA LEU A 15 27.15 -10.46 -0.68
C LEU A 15 27.13 -9.66 0.63
N ILE A 16 27.34 -10.33 1.76
CA ILE A 16 27.49 -9.70 3.08
C ILE A 16 28.72 -8.77 3.10
N ALA A 17 29.87 -9.24 2.60
CA ALA A 17 31.08 -8.44 2.54
C ALA A 17 30.91 -7.19 1.66
N TYR A 18 30.15 -7.30 0.56
CA TYR A 18 29.77 -6.15 -0.27
C TYR A 18 28.93 -5.15 0.53
N TRP A 19 27.83 -5.57 1.14
CA TRP A 19 26.96 -4.64 1.88
C TRP A 19 27.62 -3.99 3.09
N GLN A 20 28.58 -4.66 3.74
CA GLN A 20 29.35 -4.09 4.85
C GLN A 20 30.31 -2.97 4.41
N ARG A 21 30.78 -3.01 3.16
CA ARG A 21 31.71 -2.02 2.59
C ARG A 21 31.00 -0.93 1.79
N ALA A 22 29.79 -1.21 1.30
CA ALA A 22 29.04 -0.31 0.44
C ALA A 22 28.61 0.96 1.20
N PRO A 23 28.80 2.16 0.62
CA PRO A 23 28.27 3.40 1.17
C PRO A 23 26.74 3.45 1.05
N SER A 24 26.10 4.30 1.86
CA SER A 24 24.63 4.39 1.93
C SER A 24 23.93 4.59 0.55
N PRO A 25 24.46 5.39 -0.40
CA PRO A 25 23.84 5.53 -1.72
C PRO A 25 23.82 4.21 -2.51
N GLU A 26 24.90 3.43 -2.49
CA GLU A 26 24.98 2.15 -3.21
C GLU A 26 24.01 1.11 -2.63
N VAL A 27 23.82 1.12 -1.31
CA VAL A 27 22.79 0.28 -0.67
C VAL A 27 21.39 0.71 -1.11
N SER A 28 21.12 2.01 -1.23
CA SER A 28 19.84 2.52 -1.75
C SER A 28 19.62 2.13 -3.23
N ASP A 29 20.66 2.23 -4.05
CA ASP A 29 20.63 1.84 -5.47
C ASP A 29 20.40 0.34 -5.62
N PHE A 30 20.99 -0.49 -4.76
CA PHE A 30 20.70 -1.92 -4.69
C PHE A 30 19.21 -2.19 -4.51
N PHE A 31 18.54 -1.55 -3.53
CA PHE A 31 17.08 -1.68 -3.38
C PHE A 31 16.30 -1.15 -4.57
N SER A 32 16.78 -0.09 -5.22
CA SER A 32 16.14 0.47 -6.42
C SER A 32 16.20 -0.50 -7.60
N ILE A 33 17.29 -1.25 -7.75
CA ILE A 33 17.39 -2.32 -8.75
C ILE A 33 16.44 -3.47 -8.41
N LEU A 34 16.30 -3.85 -7.13
CA LEU A 34 15.31 -4.86 -6.69
C LEU A 34 13.89 -4.42 -7.04
N ASP A 35 13.54 -3.16 -6.77
CA ASP A 35 12.22 -2.60 -7.07
C ASP A 35 11.92 -2.64 -8.58
N VAL A 36 12.90 -2.25 -9.41
CA VAL A 36 12.80 -2.33 -10.88
C VAL A 36 12.65 -3.78 -11.33
N CYS A 37 13.31 -4.74 -10.68
CA CYS A 37 13.12 -6.16 -10.97
C CYS A 37 11.69 -6.62 -10.65
N LEU A 38 11.14 -6.27 -9.48
CA LEU A 38 9.75 -6.60 -9.12
C LEU A 38 8.74 -6.04 -10.12
N GLN A 39 8.89 -4.77 -10.50
CA GLN A 39 7.99 -4.13 -11.45
C GLN A 39 8.07 -4.75 -12.86
N ASN A 40 9.29 -5.07 -13.31
CA ASN A 40 9.49 -5.66 -14.64
C ASN A 40 8.97 -7.09 -14.72
N PHE A 41 9.14 -7.91 -13.66
CA PHE A 41 8.71 -9.31 -13.63
C PHE A 41 7.33 -9.52 -13.00
N ARG A 42 6.51 -8.47 -12.92
CA ARG A 42 5.13 -8.56 -12.43
C ARG A 42 4.29 -9.57 -13.20
N TYR A 43 3.48 -10.33 -12.48
CA TYR A 43 2.55 -11.27 -13.08
C TYR A 43 1.29 -10.58 -13.57
N LEU A 44 1.03 -10.59 -14.87
CA LEU A 44 -0.12 -9.88 -15.46
C LEU A 44 -1.46 -10.61 -15.30
N GLY A 45 -1.42 -11.90 -14.93
CA GLY A 45 -2.58 -12.76 -14.81
C GLY A 45 -2.88 -13.55 -16.09
N LYS A 46 -3.21 -14.84 -15.95
CA LYS A 46 -3.53 -15.77 -17.05
C LYS A 46 -4.40 -15.15 -18.14
N ARG A 47 -5.51 -14.51 -17.77
CA ARG A 47 -6.46 -13.92 -18.74
C ARG A 47 -5.87 -12.75 -19.54
N ASN A 48 -4.98 -11.96 -18.95
CA ASN A 48 -4.32 -10.86 -19.66
C ASN A 48 -3.17 -11.35 -20.54
N ILE A 49 -2.44 -12.37 -20.09
CA ILE A 49 -1.39 -13.02 -20.88
C ILE A 49 -2.01 -13.65 -22.13
N ILE A 50 -3.09 -14.42 -21.99
CA ILE A 50 -3.83 -15.00 -23.13
C ILE A 50 -4.33 -13.92 -24.09
N ARG A 51 -4.89 -12.81 -23.57
CA ARG A 51 -5.33 -11.68 -24.43
C ARG A 51 -4.17 -11.03 -25.20
N LYS A 52 -3.01 -10.85 -24.55
CA LYS A 52 -1.82 -10.30 -25.20
C LYS A 52 -1.31 -11.22 -26.31
N ILE A 53 -1.25 -12.51 -26.04
CA ILE A 53 -0.87 -13.54 -27.01
C ILE A 53 -1.85 -13.51 -28.19
N ALA A 54 -3.16 -13.54 -27.94
CA ALA A 54 -4.17 -13.46 -28.98
C ALA A 54 -4.11 -12.15 -29.81
N ALA A 55 -3.82 -11.01 -29.18
CA ALA A 55 -3.64 -9.75 -29.88
C ALA A 55 -2.39 -9.75 -30.78
N ALA A 56 -1.28 -10.34 -30.31
CA ALA A 56 -0.07 -10.50 -31.11
C ALA A 56 -0.32 -11.41 -32.34
N PHE A 57 -1.02 -12.54 -32.16
CA PHE A 57 -1.41 -13.41 -33.26
C PHE A 57 -2.29 -12.70 -34.30
N LYS A 58 -3.29 -11.92 -33.86
CA LYS A 58 -4.16 -11.15 -34.76
C LYS A 58 -3.38 -10.09 -35.55
N PHE A 59 -2.40 -9.43 -34.92
CA PHE A 59 -1.55 -8.45 -35.58
C PHE A 59 -0.68 -9.09 -36.68
N VAL A 60 -0.10 -10.26 -36.39
CA VAL A 60 0.68 -11.03 -37.37
C VAL A 60 -0.20 -11.47 -38.55
N GLN A 61 -1.41 -11.99 -38.27
CA GLN A 61 -2.36 -12.37 -39.33
C GLN A 61 -2.82 -11.18 -40.18
N SER A 62 -3.04 -10.00 -39.59
CA SER A 62 -3.38 -8.80 -40.37
C SER A 62 -2.22 -8.29 -41.23
N THR A 63 -0.98 -8.50 -40.79
CA THR A 63 0.21 -8.13 -41.55
C THR A 63 0.43 -9.08 -42.74
N GLN A 64 0.10 -10.37 -42.59
CA GLN A 64 0.14 -11.34 -43.69
C GLN A 64 -1.04 -11.21 -44.67
N ASN A 65 -2.25 -10.90 -44.19
CA ASN A 65 -3.44 -10.78 -45.05
C ASN A 65 -3.48 -9.51 -45.91
N ASN A 66 -2.66 -8.49 -45.61
CA ASN A 66 -2.51 -7.33 -46.50
C ASN A 66 -1.58 -7.61 -47.71
N GLY A 67 -1.09 -8.85 -47.89
CA GLY A 67 -0.23 -9.26 -48.99
C GLY A 67 -0.95 -9.73 -50.27
N THR A 68 -2.28 -9.74 -50.33
CA THR A 68 -3.03 -10.20 -51.51
C THR A 68 -3.62 -9.05 -52.33
N LEU A 69 -2.76 -8.35 -53.08
CA LEU A 69 -3.15 -7.73 -54.35
C LEU A 69 -2.18 -8.15 -55.46
N LYS A 70 -2.78 -8.62 -56.55
CA LYS A 70 -2.22 -9.24 -57.75
C LYS A 70 -0.97 -8.55 -58.33
N GLY A 71 -0.01 -9.39 -58.76
CA GLY A 71 0.64 -9.21 -60.05
C GLY A 71 2.17 -9.36 -60.05
N SER A 72 2.62 -10.44 -60.69
CA SER A 72 3.95 -10.71 -61.30
C SER A 72 5.09 -11.27 -60.42
N ASN A 73 5.53 -12.48 -60.82
CA ASN A 73 6.68 -13.28 -60.38
C ASN A 73 7.94 -12.94 -61.23
N PRO A 74 9.15 -13.44 -60.90
CA PRO A 74 9.82 -13.41 -59.60
C PRO A 74 11.32 -13.01 -59.74
N SER A 75 11.86 -12.27 -58.77
CA SER A 75 13.31 -12.34 -58.51
C SER A 75 13.57 -12.21 -57.02
N CYS A 76 14.04 -13.31 -56.47
CA CYS A 76 14.59 -13.49 -55.14
C CYS A 76 15.35 -12.26 -54.63
N GLN A 77 14.91 -11.71 -53.49
CA GLN A 77 15.78 -11.15 -52.44
C GLN A 77 14.98 -10.91 -51.15
N THR A 78 15.10 -11.86 -50.24
CA THR A 78 14.79 -11.76 -48.82
C THR A 78 15.55 -10.59 -48.20
N SER A 79 14.85 -9.49 -47.94
CA SER A 79 15.38 -8.37 -47.16
C SER A 79 14.81 -8.44 -45.74
N GLY A 80 15.58 -9.03 -44.82
CA GLY A 80 15.32 -8.98 -43.39
C GLY A 80 15.56 -7.56 -42.85
N LEU A 81 14.67 -7.12 -41.96
CA LEU A 81 14.67 -5.81 -41.28
C LEU A 81 15.80 -5.64 -40.23
N LEU A 82 16.94 -6.30 -40.40
CA LEU A 82 18.06 -6.27 -39.45
C LEU A 82 19.42 -6.15 -40.14
N SER A 83 19.66 -5.03 -40.84
CA SER A 83 21.02 -4.64 -41.22
C SER A 83 21.09 -3.15 -41.57
N GLN A 84 20.91 -2.28 -40.57
CA GLN A 84 21.26 -0.86 -40.76
C GLN A 84 21.86 -0.21 -39.51
N TRP A 85 22.71 -0.92 -38.76
CA TRP A 85 23.45 -0.30 -37.64
C TRP A 85 24.91 -0.75 -37.45
N MET A 86 25.52 -1.43 -38.42
CA MET A 86 26.96 -1.68 -38.36
C MET A 86 27.62 -1.37 -39.71
N HIS A 87 28.56 -0.41 -39.64
CA HIS A 87 29.57 -0.01 -40.63
C HIS A 87 29.29 1.22 -41.50
N SER A 88 29.71 2.40 -41.00
CA SER A 88 30.35 3.48 -41.77
C SER A 88 31.22 4.27 -40.77
N THR A 89 32.47 3.84 -40.52
CA THR A 89 33.73 4.39 -41.07
C THR A 89 34.13 5.78 -40.56
N SER A 90 35.38 5.80 -40.10
CA SER A 90 36.23 6.88 -39.61
C SER A 90 36.50 8.03 -40.58
N SER A 91 36.90 9.17 -39.97
CA SER A 91 37.72 10.30 -40.46
C SER A 91 36.99 11.58 -40.89
N HIS A 92 36.87 12.58 -40.01
CA HIS A 92 37.77 13.77 -39.93
C HIS A 92 37.34 14.71 -38.77
N GLU A 93 38.29 15.55 -38.35
CA GLU A 93 38.36 16.45 -37.17
C GLU A 93 37.22 17.45 -36.91
N GLY A 94 37.07 17.87 -35.64
CA GLY A 94 36.68 19.26 -35.29
C GLY A 94 35.72 19.45 -34.09
N HIS A 95 36.28 19.86 -32.94
CA HIS A 95 35.69 20.69 -31.87
C HIS A 95 34.58 20.20 -30.89
N LYS A 96 35.05 19.98 -29.63
CA LYS A 96 34.47 20.22 -28.29
C LYS A 96 33.00 20.66 -28.14
N GLN A 97 32.19 19.88 -27.41
CA GLN A 97 31.48 20.33 -26.19
C GLN A 97 30.84 19.17 -25.38
N HIS A 98 31.05 19.22 -24.06
CA HIS A 98 30.47 18.38 -23.01
C HIS A 98 28.94 18.55 -22.93
N ARG A 99 28.16 17.46 -22.99
CA ARG A 99 26.85 17.37 -22.30
C ARG A 99 26.43 15.91 -22.11
N SER A 100 26.11 15.60 -20.86
CA SER A 100 25.76 14.31 -20.29
C SER A 100 24.56 13.65 -20.98
N GLN A 101 24.69 12.37 -21.35
CA GLN A 101 23.59 11.55 -21.85
C GLN A 101 22.71 11.11 -20.68
N THR A 102 21.72 11.93 -20.32
CA THR A 102 20.59 11.49 -19.50
C THR A 102 19.59 10.79 -20.42
N LEU A 103 19.23 9.54 -20.10
CA LEU A 103 18.23 8.75 -20.84
C LEU A 103 16.90 9.52 -20.93
N PRO A 104 16.21 9.54 -22.09
CA PRO A 104 14.92 10.19 -22.21
C PRO A 104 13.84 9.43 -21.44
N ILE A 105 13.07 10.17 -20.65
CA ILE A 105 11.89 9.71 -19.92
C ILE A 105 10.78 9.40 -20.95
N ILE A 106 10.47 8.11 -21.16
CA ILE A 106 9.35 7.70 -22.00
C ILE A 106 8.05 7.79 -21.19
N ARG A 107 7.36 8.92 -21.35
CA ARG A 107 5.97 9.11 -20.93
C ARG A 107 5.09 8.80 -22.14
N GLY A 108 4.51 7.60 -22.22
CA GLY A 108 3.65 7.25 -23.36
C GLY A 108 2.91 5.92 -23.18
N LYS A 109 1.58 5.98 -23.18
CA LYS A 109 0.65 4.84 -23.16
C LYS A 109 0.64 4.12 -24.53
N ASN A 110 1.73 3.49 -24.95
CA ASN A 110 1.74 2.64 -26.15
C ASN A 110 2.16 1.22 -25.75
N ALA A 111 1.31 0.22 -26.02
CA ALA A 111 1.61 -1.19 -25.78
C ALA A 111 2.85 -1.70 -26.58
N LEU A 112 3.34 -0.88 -27.52
CA LEU A 112 4.45 -1.13 -28.44
C LEU A 112 5.84 -0.80 -27.88
N SER A 113 5.96 -0.19 -26.69
CA SER A 113 7.28 0.06 -26.06
C SER A 113 7.74 -1.07 -25.14
N ASN A 114 7.02 -2.20 -25.10
CA ASN A 114 7.35 -3.30 -24.20
C ASN A 114 8.31 -4.29 -24.89
N PRO A 115 9.60 -4.33 -24.53
CA PRO A 115 10.58 -5.23 -25.17
C PRO A 115 10.22 -6.72 -25.00
N LYS A 116 9.41 -7.07 -23.99
CA LYS A 116 8.89 -8.44 -23.83
C LYS A 116 7.93 -8.84 -24.95
N LEU A 117 7.21 -7.89 -25.55
CA LEU A 117 6.25 -8.15 -26.62
C LEU A 117 6.95 -8.43 -27.96
N LEU A 118 8.10 -7.78 -28.20
CA LEU A 118 8.95 -8.07 -29.35
C LEU A 118 9.66 -9.43 -29.21
N GLN A 119 10.12 -9.77 -28.00
CA GLN A 119 10.71 -11.08 -27.72
C GLN A 119 9.67 -12.23 -27.87
N MET A 120 8.38 -11.96 -27.62
CA MET A 120 7.29 -12.90 -27.90
C MET A 120 7.06 -13.11 -29.40
N LEU A 121 7.34 -12.12 -30.26
CA LEU A 121 7.21 -12.25 -31.71
C LEU A 121 8.28 -13.21 -32.27
N ASP A 122 9.53 -13.09 -31.84
CA ASP A 122 10.64 -13.92 -32.35
C ASP A 122 10.48 -15.41 -32.00
N ASN A 123 10.06 -15.74 -30.77
CA ASN A 123 9.94 -17.14 -30.35
C ASN A 123 8.71 -17.87 -30.93
N THR A 124 7.72 -17.14 -31.44
CA THR A 124 6.44 -17.72 -31.92
C THR A 124 6.39 -17.84 -33.45
N MET A 125 7.38 -17.31 -34.16
CA MET A 125 7.47 -17.37 -35.63
C MET A 125 7.74 -18.78 -36.19
N THR A 126 8.00 -19.79 -35.35
CA THR A 126 8.45 -21.11 -35.81
C THR A 126 7.45 -22.25 -35.68
N SER A 127 6.21 -22.06 -35.20
CA SER A 127 5.23 -23.17 -35.18
C SER A 127 3.78 -22.72 -35.12
N ASN A 128 2.91 -23.45 -35.85
CA ASN A 128 1.46 -23.45 -35.68
C ASN A 128 1.14 -23.71 -34.20
N SER A 129 0.92 -22.64 -33.44
CA SER A 129 0.83 -22.68 -31.98
C SER A 129 -0.47 -23.34 -31.54
N ASN A 130 -0.34 -24.49 -30.89
CA ASN A 130 -1.43 -25.23 -30.27
C ASN A 130 -1.84 -24.55 -28.95
N GLU A 131 -3.05 -24.81 -28.46
CA GLU A 131 -3.56 -24.33 -27.16
C GLU A 131 -2.60 -24.67 -25.99
N ILE A 132 -1.83 -25.76 -26.15
CA ILE A 132 -0.81 -26.26 -25.23
C ILE A 132 0.37 -25.27 -25.06
N ASP A 133 0.81 -24.61 -26.13
CA ASP A 133 1.96 -23.68 -26.10
C ASP A 133 1.63 -22.39 -25.34
N ILE A 134 0.37 -21.96 -25.42
CA ILE A 134 -0.14 -20.79 -24.70
C ILE A 134 -0.20 -21.06 -23.20
N VAL A 135 -0.66 -22.26 -22.80
CA VAL A 135 -0.70 -22.67 -21.39
C VAL A 135 0.72 -22.74 -20.83
N HIS A 136 1.66 -23.38 -21.55
CA HIS A 136 3.05 -23.48 -21.13
C HIS A 136 3.72 -22.10 -20.97
N HIS A 137 3.43 -21.14 -21.85
CA HIS A 137 3.95 -19.77 -21.73
C HIS A 137 3.39 -19.03 -20.51
N VAL A 138 2.08 -19.15 -20.24
CA VAL A 138 1.46 -18.54 -19.04
C VAL A 138 2.09 -19.08 -17.76
N ASP A 139 2.32 -20.39 -17.72
CA ASP A 139 2.93 -21.05 -16.55
C ASP A 139 4.40 -20.66 -16.41
N THR A 140 5.15 -20.56 -17.50
CA THR A 140 6.53 -20.07 -17.50
C THR A 140 6.62 -18.64 -16.97
N GLU A 141 5.75 -17.72 -17.42
CA GLU A 141 5.72 -16.34 -16.93
C GLU A 141 5.35 -16.28 -15.44
N ALA A 142 4.40 -17.10 -14.99
CA ALA A 142 4.03 -17.20 -13.58
C ALA A 142 5.18 -17.74 -12.71
N ASN A 143 5.90 -18.75 -13.20
CA ASN A 143 7.03 -19.36 -12.51
C ASN A 143 8.21 -18.38 -12.44
N ILE A 144 8.54 -17.69 -13.54
CA ILE A 144 9.58 -16.64 -13.54
C ILE A 144 9.22 -15.54 -12.54
N ALA A 145 7.99 -15.02 -12.56
CA ALA A 145 7.56 -14.01 -11.61
C ALA A 145 7.71 -14.49 -10.15
N THR A 146 7.37 -15.75 -9.89
CA THR A 146 7.50 -16.37 -8.57
C THR A 146 8.97 -16.52 -8.16
N GLU A 147 9.84 -17.03 -9.04
CA GLU A 147 11.28 -17.17 -8.78
C GLU A 147 11.95 -15.82 -8.50
N VAL A 148 11.60 -14.77 -9.26
CA VAL A 148 12.11 -13.41 -8.99
C VAL A 148 11.63 -12.92 -7.64
N CYS A 149 10.36 -13.14 -7.28
CA CYS A 149 9.86 -12.78 -5.95
C CYS A 149 10.63 -13.47 -4.84
N LEU A 150 10.82 -14.79 -4.93
CA LEU A 150 11.53 -15.58 -3.94
C LEU A 150 12.98 -15.11 -3.79
N THR A 151 13.68 -14.91 -4.91
CA THR A 151 15.06 -14.39 -4.91
C THR A 151 15.15 -13.06 -4.15
N ILE A 152 14.22 -12.13 -4.42
CA ILE A 152 14.23 -10.81 -3.76
C ILE A 152 13.86 -10.94 -2.28
N LEU A 153 12.92 -11.82 -1.91
CA LEU A 153 12.60 -12.09 -0.51
C LEU A 153 13.78 -12.68 0.28
N ASP A 154 14.56 -13.57 -0.35
CA ASP A 154 15.75 -14.16 0.25
C ASP A 154 16.84 -13.09 0.47
N LEU A 155 17.04 -12.21 -0.51
CA LEU A 155 17.97 -11.07 -0.38
C LEU A 155 17.54 -10.12 0.75
N LEU A 156 16.24 -9.81 0.85
CA LEU A 156 15.71 -8.98 1.94
C LEU A 156 15.89 -9.66 3.31
N SER A 157 15.65 -10.97 3.38
CA SER A 157 15.84 -11.75 4.61
C SER A 157 17.32 -11.73 5.04
N LEU A 158 18.24 -11.99 4.12
CA LEU A 158 19.68 -11.97 4.38
C LEU A 158 20.15 -10.56 4.79
N PHE A 159 19.69 -9.53 4.08
CA PHE A 159 20.03 -8.14 4.37
C PHE A 159 19.55 -7.74 5.79
N THR A 160 18.29 -8.01 6.11
CA THR A 160 17.72 -7.66 7.42
C THR A 160 18.34 -8.46 8.56
N GLN A 161 18.84 -9.67 8.30
CA GLN A 161 19.63 -10.44 9.26
C GLN A 161 21.01 -9.84 9.49
N THR A 162 21.70 -9.46 8.41
CA THR A 162 23.06 -8.92 8.46
C THR A 162 23.10 -7.53 9.10
N HIS A 163 22.17 -6.66 8.69
CA HIS A 163 22.11 -5.25 9.12
C HIS A 163 21.14 -5.02 10.28
N GLN A 164 20.79 -6.05 11.05
CA GLN A 164 19.80 -5.97 12.13
C GLN A 164 20.09 -4.82 13.12
N ARG A 165 21.35 -4.68 13.55
CA ARG A 165 21.75 -3.62 14.49
C ARG A 165 21.57 -2.22 13.90
N GLN A 166 21.91 -2.02 12.63
CA GLN A 166 21.74 -0.73 11.94
C GLN A 166 20.26 -0.41 11.77
N LEU A 167 19.46 -1.40 11.38
CA LEU A 167 18.00 -1.28 11.24
C LEU A 167 17.32 -0.93 12.57
N GLN A 168 17.81 -1.41 13.70
CA GLN A 168 17.27 -1.14 15.04
C GLN A 168 17.70 0.22 15.62
N GLN A 169 18.60 0.96 14.96
CA GLN A 169 18.99 2.29 15.42
C GLN A 169 17.80 3.25 15.45
N CYS A 170 17.81 4.18 16.42
CA CYS A 170 16.75 5.18 16.62
C CYS A 170 15.35 4.56 16.68
N ASP A 171 15.17 3.45 17.40
CA ASP A 171 13.91 2.71 17.50
C ASP A 171 13.32 2.30 16.13
N CYS A 172 14.21 1.95 15.19
CA CYS A 172 13.89 1.66 13.80
C CYS A 172 13.36 2.85 12.97
N GLN A 173 13.51 4.08 13.46
CA GLN A 173 13.12 5.31 12.76
C GLN A 173 14.26 5.84 11.89
N ASN A 174 14.77 5.00 10.99
CA ASN A 174 15.86 5.36 10.08
C ASN A 174 15.45 5.15 8.61
N SER A 175 16.11 5.88 7.71
CA SER A 175 15.83 5.83 6.27
C SER A 175 16.05 4.46 5.65
N LEU A 176 17.02 3.69 6.18
CA LEU A 176 17.30 2.33 5.71
C LEU A 176 16.15 1.37 6.04
N MET A 177 15.59 1.44 7.25
CA MET A 177 14.41 0.68 7.65
C MET A 177 13.23 1.00 6.72
N LYS A 178 12.98 2.30 6.50
CA LYS A 178 11.94 2.74 5.55
C LYS A 178 12.19 2.17 4.15
N ARG A 179 13.43 2.23 3.65
CA ARG A 179 13.77 1.71 2.32
C ARG A 179 13.50 0.21 2.18
N VAL A 180 13.93 -0.59 3.15
CA VAL A 180 13.67 -2.04 3.18
C VAL A 180 12.17 -2.32 3.23
N PHE A 181 11.44 -1.59 4.07
CA PHE A 181 10.00 -1.71 4.20
C PHE A 181 9.24 -1.33 2.92
N ASP A 182 9.67 -0.27 2.23
CA ASP A 182 9.07 0.17 0.97
C ASP A 182 9.21 -0.92 -0.12
N THR A 183 10.35 -1.61 -0.19
CA THR A 183 10.51 -2.77 -1.08
C THR A 183 9.56 -3.92 -0.70
N TYR A 184 9.33 -4.19 0.60
CA TYR A 184 8.29 -5.14 1.02
C TYR A 184 6.89 -4.72 0.58
N MET A 185 6.54 -3.43 0.70
CA MET A 185 5.23 -2.92 0.29
C MET A 185 5.05 -2.96 -1.23
N LEU A 186 6.13 -2.81 -2.01
CA LEU A 186 6.09 -2.90 -3.46
C LEU A 186 5.59 -4.28 -3.94
N PHE A 187 5.84 -5.36 -3.19
CA PHE A 187 5.28 -6.69 -3.53
C PHE A 187 3.75 -6.70 -3.55
N PHE A 188 3.07 -5.88 -2.74
CA PHE A 188 1.61 -5.76 -2.75
C PHE A 188 1.09 -4.79 -3.81
N GLN A 189 1.87 -3.75 -4.13
CA GLN A 189 1.52 -2.75 -5.14
C GLN A 189 1.66 -3.29 -6.57
N VAL A 190 2.49 -4.31 -6.75
CA VAL A 190 2.70 -5.01 -8.01
C VAL A 190 1.85 -6.29 -8.05
N ASN A 191 1.26 -6.61 -9.20
CA ASN A 191 0.54 -7.87 -9.34
C ASN A 191 1.51 -9.05 -9.23
N GLN A 192 1.27 -9.94 -8.25
CA GLN A 192 2.06 -11.13 -8.01
C GLN A 192 1.24 -12.42 -8.19
N SER A 193 1.93 -13.55 -8.33
CA SER A 193 1.29 -14.86 -8.31
C SER A 193 0.75 -15.18 -6.91
N ALA A 194 -0.29 -16.02 -6.83
CA ALA A 194 -0.84 -16.42 -5.54
C ALA A 194 0.18 -17.19 -4.69
N THR A 195 1.09 -17.94 -5.33
CA THR A 195 2.19 -18.65 -4.67
C THR A 195 3.19 -17.66 -4.09
N ALA A 196 3.66 -16.69 -4.87
CA ALA A 196 4.59 -15.67 -4.41
C ALA A 196 4.03 -14.90 -3.20
N LEU A 197 2.75 -14.51 -3.25
CA LEU A 197 2.10 -13.79 -2.15
C LEU A 197 2.15 -14.57 -0.82
N LYS A 198 2.03 -15.90 -0.82
CA LYS A 198 2.16 -16.70 0.42
C LYS A 198 3.52 -16.50 1.08
N HIS A 199 4.58 -16.48 0.27
CA HIS A 199 5.94 -16.22 0.77
C HIS A 199 6.10 -14.77 1.22
N VAL A 200 5.54 -13.80 0.48
CA VAL A 200 5.54 -12.39 0.91
C VAL A 200 4.86 -12.21 2.27
N PHE A 201 3.68 -12.82 2.47
CA PHE A 201 2.99 -12.79 3.77
C PHE A 201 3.83 -13.42 4.88
N ALA A 202 4.47 -14.56 4.62
CA ALA A 202 5.35 -15.22 5.59
C ALA A 202 6.57 -14.37 5.96
N SER A 203 7.26 -13.80 4.97
CA SER A 203 8.40 -12.90 5.18
C SER A 203 8.00 -11.65 5.96
N LEU A 204 6.82 -11.08 5.70
CA LEU A 204 6.31 -9.95 6.47
C LEU A 204 5.98 -10.30 7.92
N ARG A 205 5.44 -11.49 8.20
CA ARG A 205 5.25 -11.95 9.60
C ARG A 205 6.60 -11.99 10.32
N LEU A 206 7.63 -12.54 9.68
CA LEU A 206 8.98 -12.59 10.24
C LEU A 206 9.55 -11.19 10.46
N PHE A 207 9.37 -10.29 9.49
CA PHE A 207 9.83 -8.90 9.58
C PHE A 207 9.18 -8.14 10.74
N VAL A 208 7.86 -8.20 10.88
CA VAL A 208 7.11 -7.61 12.01
C VAL A 208 7.54 -8.20 13.35
N CYS A 209 7.78 -9.52 13.40
CA CYS A 209 8.31 -10.19 14.60
C CYS A 209 9.68 -9.63 15.02
N LYS A 210 10.55 -9.35 14.04
CA LYS A 210 11.94 -8.96 14.26
C LYS A 210 12.09 -7.48 14.61
N PHE A 211 11.23 -6.63 14.05
CA PHE A 211 11.28 -5.18 14.22
C PHE A 211 9.93 -4.61 14.69
N PRO A 212 9.39 -5.04 15.85
CA PRO A 212 8.09 -4.57 16.32
C PRO A 212 8.09 -3.07 16.64
N SER A 213 9.23 -2.49 17.08
CA SER A 213 9.35 -1.05 17.34
C SER A 213 9.16 -0.20 16.08
N ALA A 214 9.56 -0.68 14.91
CA ALA A 214 9.35 0.02 13.63
C ALA A 214 7.86 0.31 13.35
N PHE A 215 6.98 -0.56 13.83
CA PHE A 215 5.54 -0.45 13.62
C PHE A 215 4.82 0.19 14.81
N PHE A 216 5.27 -0.12 16.03
CA PHE A 216 4.50 0.18 17.25
C PHE A 216 5.07 1.32 18.11
N GLN A 217 6.18 1.92 17.69
CA GLN A 217 6.84 3.04 18.37
C GLN A 217 7.20 4.14 17.35
N GLY A 218 7.23 5.40 17.78
CA GLY A 218 7.54 6.56 16.95
C GLY A 218 6.40 6.98 16.00
N PRO A 219 6.72 7.57 14.84
CA PRO A 219 5.74 7.90 13.78
C PRO A 219 4.96 6.67 13.28
N ALA A 220 3.68 6.84 13.00
CA ALA A 220 2.79 5.73 12.60
C ALA A 220 2.82 5.42 11.09
N ASP A 221 3.74 6.00 10.31
CA ASP A 221 3.76 5.94 8.85
C ASP A 221 3.90 4.50 8.31
N LEU A 222 4.83 3.72 8.87
CA LEU A 222 5.05 2.32 8.47
C LEU A 222 3.85 1.44 8.86
N CYS A 223 3.29 1.67 10.05
CA CYS A 223 2.10 0.99 10.54
C CYS A 223 0.89 1.26 9.62
N GLY A 224 0.65 2.52 9.28
CA GLY A 224 -0.43 2.94 8.38
C GLY A 224 -0.29 2.34 6.98
N SER A 225 0.90 2.43 6.40
CA SER A 225 1.20 1.88 5.07
C SER A 225 1.03 0.36 5.04
N PHE A 226 1.52 -0.34 6.07
CA PHE A 226 1.33 -1.78 6.23
C PHE A 226 -0.15 -2.15 6.30
N CYS A 227 -0.90 -1.48 7.17
CA CYS A 227 -2.33 -1.71 7.34
C CYS A 227 -3.10 -1.49 6.03
N TYR A 228 -2.78 -0.43 5.28
CA TYR A 228 -3.42 -0.13 4.00
C TYR A 228 -3.20 -1.23 2.95
N GLU A 229 -1.96 -1.67 2.74
CA GLU A 229 -1.66 -2.72 1.74
C GLU A 229 -2.22 -4.10 2.15
N VAL A 230 -2.20 -4.45 3.44
CA VAL A 230 -2.81 -5.70 3.92
C VAL A 230 -4.33 -5.68 3.74
N LEU A 231 -5.00 -4.54 4.01
CA LEU A 231 -6.43 -4.40 3.81
C LEU A 231 -6.84 -4.48 2.33
N LYS A 232 -6.02 -3.99 1.40
CA LYS A 232 -6.22 -4.25 -0.05
C LYS A 232 -6.22 -5.75 -0.33
N CYS A 233 -5.30 -6.49 0.27
CA CYS A 233 -5.23 -7.94 0.13
C CYS A 233 -6.45 -8.65 0.74
N CYS A 234 -7.04 -8.12 1.83
CA CYS A 234 -8.31 -8.62 2.38
C CYS A 234 -9.48 -8.50 1.39
N ASN A 235 -9.45 -7.56 0.44
CA ASN A 235 -10.45 -7.45 -0.63
C ASN A 235 -10.05 -8.17 -1.94
N HIS A 236 -8.98 -8.97 -1.91
CA HIS A 236 -8.49 -9.67 -3.10
C HIS A 236 -9.49 -10.71 -3.62
N ARG A 237 -9.47 -10.99 -4.93
CA ARG A 237 -10.41 -11.94 -5.58
C ARG A 237 -10.17 -13.40 -5.19
N SER A 238 -8.94 -13.74 -4.82
CA SER A 238 -8.56 -15.11 -4.44
C SER A 238 -8.80 -15.38 -2.96
N ARG A 239 -9.59 -16.41 -2.64
CA ARG A 239 -9.87 -16.84 -1.26
C ARG A 239 -8.60 -17.17 -0.48
N SER A 240 -7.62 -17.83 -1.11
CA SER A 240 -6.36 -18.16 -0.44
C SER A 240 -5.60 -16.92 0.01
N THR A 241 -5.51 -15.89 -0.86
CA THR A 241 -4.91 -14.60 -0.52
C THR A 241 -5.67 -13.90 0.60
N GLN A 242 -7.01 -13.95 0.58
CA GLN A 242 -7.83 -13.36 1.64
C GLN A 242 -7.55 -13.99 3.00
N THR A 243 -7.44 -15.32 3.06
CA THR A 243 -7.13 -16.05 4.30
C THR A 243 -5.75 -15.68 4.83
N GLU A 244 -4.73 -15.66 3.96
CA GLU A 244 -3.36 -15.30 4.35
C GLU A 244 -3.25 -13.83 4.81
N ALA A 245 -3.93 -12.91 4.12
CA ALA A 245 -3.99 -11.50 4.52
C ALA A 245 -4.70 -11.32 5.86
N SER A 246 -5.81 -12.04 6.09
CA SER A 246 -6.54 -12.02 7.35
C SER A 246 -5.70 -12.59 8.50
N ALA A 247 -4.92 -13.64 8.24
CA ALA A 247 -3.98 -14.20 9.20
C ALA A 247 -2.84 -13.21 9.52
N LEU A 248 -2.28 -12.53 8.51
CA LEU A 248 -1.27 -11.49 8.72
C LEU A 248 -1.83 -10.31 9.52
N LEU A 249 -3.06 -9.88 9.22
CA LEU A 249 -3.75 -8.80 9.92
C LEU A 249 -3.97 -9.14 11.39
N TYR A 250 -4.50 -10.33 11.68
CA TYR A 250 -4.66 -10.84 13.04
C TYR A 250 -3.30 -10.91 13.77
N PHE A 251 -2.27 -11.46 13.12
CA PHE A 251 -0.93 -11.56 13.68
C PHE A 251 -0.35 -10.18 14.01
N PHE A 252 -0.54 -9.19 13.14
CA PHE A 252 -0.07 -7.83 13.36
C PHE A 252 -0.73 -7.16 14.57
N MET A 253 -2.06 -7.29 14.70
CA MET A 253 -2.78 -6.81 15.89
C MET A 253 -2.32 -7.52 17.16
N ARG A 254 -2.08 -8.84 17.08
CA ARG A 254 -1.55 -9.62 18.20
C ARG A 254 -0.16 -9.13 18.62
N LYS A 255 0.72 -8.86 17.66
CA LYS A 255 2.05 -8.30 17.94
C LYS A 255 1.98 -6.90 18.54
N ASN A 256 1.03 -6.07 18.09
CA ASN A 256 0.79 -4.76 18.71
C ASN A 256 0.37 -4.92 20.19
N PHE A 257 -0.53 -5.85 20.47
CA PHE A 257 -1.00 -6.15 21.82
C PHE A 257 0.14 -6.63 22.73
N GLU A 258 0.95 -7.59 22.25
CA GLU A 258 2.12 -8.10 22.96
C GLU A 258 3.15 -7.00 23.23
N PHE A 259 3.43 -6.14 22.25
CA PHE A 259 4.36 -5.01 22.38
C PHE A 259 3.90 -4.02 23.46
N ASN A 260 2.59 -3.75 23.52
CA ASN A 260 1.97 -2.87 24.53
C ASN A 260 1.70 -3.58 25.87
N LYS A 261 2.48 -4.63 26.20
CA LYS A 261 2.36 -5.39 27.46
C LYS A 261 0.94 -5.91 27.70
N GLN A 262 0.26 -6.35 26.63
CA GLN A 262 -1.08 -6.93 26.65
C GLN A 262 -2.17 -5.98 27.19
N LYS A 263 -2.02 -4.68 26.96
CA LYS A 263 -3.01 -3.68 27.41
C LYS A 263 -3.95 -3.25 26.31
N SER A 264 -3.45 -3.00 25.10
CA SER A 264 -4.25 -2.40 24.04
C SER A 264 -3.65 -2.59 22.65
N ILE A 265 -4.51 -2.46 21.64
CA ILE A 265 -4.14 -2.43 20.21
C ILE A 265 -4.38 -1.06 19.58
N VAL A 266 -4.37 0.02 20.36
CA VAL A 266 -4.82 1.35 19.91
C VAL A 266 -4.16 1.75 18.59
N ARG A 267 -2.85 1.57 18.46
CA ARG A 267 -2.12 1.95 17.25
C ARG A 267 -2.61 1.24 16.00
N SER A 268 -2.59 -0.09 16.00
CA SER A 268 -3.09 -0.87 14.85
C SER A 268 -4.58 -0.61 14.60
N HIS A 269 -5.38 -0.44 15.65
CA HIS A 269 -6.79 -0.08 15.57
C HIS A 269 -6.99 1.25 14.82
N LEU A 270 -6.33 2.33 15.23
CA LEU A 270 -6.46 3.65 14.60
C LEU A 270 -5.97 3.63 13.14
N GLN A 271 -4.83 2.99 12.87
CA GLN A 271 -4.29 2.89 11.50
C GLN A 271 -5.17 2.06 10.57
N LEU A 272 -5.81 0.99 11.07
CA LEU A 272 -6.75 0.19 10.28
C LEU A 272 -8.02 0.98 9.95
N ILE A 273 -8.55 1.74 10.90
CA ILE A 273 -9.72 2.61 10.67
C ILE A 273 -9.39 3.70 9.64
N LYS A 274 -8.22 4.36 9.76
CA LYS A 274 -7.73 5.34 8.77
C LYS A 274 -7.58 4.71 7.39
N ALA A 275 -6.94 3.55 7.30
CA ALA A 275 -6.71 2.86 6.04
C ALA A 275 -8.01 2.38 5.36
N VAL A 276 -8.99 1.87 6.12
CA VAL A 276 -10.31 1.51 5.59
C VAL A 276 -10.99 2.73 4.97
N SER A 277 -10.95 3.87 5.67
CA SER A 277 -11.58 5.11 5.22
C SER A 277 -10.99 5.58 3.88
N GLN A 278 -9.67 5.48 3.73
CA GLN A 278 -8.99 5.80 2.47
C GLN A 278 -9.32 4.79 1.36
N LEU A 279 -9.39 3.48 1.67
CA LEU A 279 -9.69 2.44 0.68
C LEU A 279 -11.11 2.49 0.14
N ILE A 280 -12.07 3.01 0.91
CA ILE A 280 -13.43 3.24 0.43
C ILE A 280 -13.42 4.23 -0.72
N ALA A 281 -12.67 5.34 -0.59
CA ALA A 281 -12.51 6.34 -1.63
C ALA A 281 -11.72 5.82 -2.85
N ASP A 282 -10.60 5.14 -2.62
CA ASP A 282 -9.67 4.74 -3.70
C ASP A 282 -10.15 3.50 -4.48
N ALA A 283 -10.76 2.52 -3.80
CA ALA A 283 -10.91 1.16 -4.31
C ALA A 283 -12.30 0.55 -4.12
N GLY A 284 -13.26 1.25 -3.50
CA GLY A 284 -14.63 0.75 -3.30
C GLY A 284 -14.67 -0.56 -2.51
N ILE A 285 -14.09 -0.54 -1.31
CA ILE A 285 -14.08 -1.69 -0.39
C ILE A 285 -15.42 -1.83 0.36
N GLY A 286 -15.76 -3.04 0.83
CA GLY A 286 -16.95 -3.26 1.67
C GLY A 286 -17.87 -4.40 1.26
N GLY A 287 -17.67 -4.97 0.07
CA GLY A 287 -18.45 -6.11 -0.41
C GLY A 287 -18.20 -7.42 0.36
N SER A 288 -18.91 -8.49 -0.04
CA SER A 288 -18.89 -9.81 0.62
C SER A 288 -17.49 -10.41 0.81
N ARG A 289 -16.58 -10.13 -0.14
CA ARG A 289 -15.17 -10.52 -0.07
C ARG A 289 -14.50 -9.96 1.18
N PHE A 290 -14.60 -8.66 1.40
CA PHE A 290 -13.95 -8.00 2.52
C PHE A 290 -14.59 -8.39 3.85
N GLN A 291 -15.93 -8.49 3.89
CA GLN A 291 -16.67 -8.98 5.06
C GLN A 291 -16.23 -10.39 5.48
N HIS A 292 -15.98 -11.27 4.51
CA HIS A 292 -15.47 -12.61 4.78
C HIS A 292 -14.07 -12.58 5.42
N SER A 293 -13.16 -11.73 4.93
CA SER A 293 -11.82 -11.55 5.52
C SER A 293 -11.87 -11.05 6.97
N LEU A 294 -12.78 -10.12 7.27
CA LEU A 294 -13.02 -9.66 8.65
C LEU A 294 -13.56 -10.79 9.55
N ALA A 295 -14.40 -11.67 9.00
CA ALA A 295 -14.89 -12.85 9.73
C ALA A 295 -13.76 -13.84 10.02
N ILE A 296 -12.89 -14.12 9.05
CA ILE A 296 -11.70 -14.96 9.25
C ILE A 296 -10.79 -14.38 10.34
N THR A 297 -10.56 -13.07 10.33
CA THR A 297 -9.73 -12.37 11.33
C THR A 297 -10.31 -12.54 12.74
N ASN A 298 -11.62 -12.41 12.91
CA ASN A 298 -12.30 -12.68 14.18
C ASN A 298 -12.17 -14.15 14.61
N ASN A 299 -12.29 -15.08 13.67
CA ASN A 299 -12.15 -16.50 13.97
C ASN A 299 -10.74 -16.84 14.47
N PHE A 300 -9.69 -16.24 13.91
CA PHE A 300 -8.33 -16.39 14.43
C PHE A 300 -8.21 -15.84 15.85
N ALA A 301 -8.78 -14.66 16.14
CA ALA A 301 -8.74 -14.07 17.47
C ALA A 301 -9.47 -14.92 18.52
N ASN A 302 -10.64 -15.48 18.18
CA ASN A 302 -11.41 -16.35 19.08
C ASN A 302 -10.81 -17.75 19.24
N GLY A 303 -10.12 -18.25 18.22
CA GLY A 303 -9.47 -19.56 18.21
C GLY A 303 -8.10 -19.60 18.90
N ASP A 304 -7.49 -18.45 19.19
CA ASP A 304 -6.18 -18.37 19.82
C ASP A 304 -6.24 -18.69 21.32
N LYS A 305 -5.81 -19.92 21.67
CA LYS A 305 -5.76 -20.40 23.05
C LYS A 305 -4.88 -19.55 23.97
N GLN A 306 -3.80 -18.94 23.44
CA GLN A 306 -2.89 -18.13 24.24
C GLN A 306 -3.49 -16.77 24.62
N MET A 307 -4.42 -16.26 23.80
CA MET A 307 -5.06 -14.96 24.00
C MET A 307 -6.45 -15.04 24.61
N LYS A 308 -7.01 -16.25 24.81
CA LYS A 308 -8.38 -16.48 25.28
C LYS A 308 -8.71 -15.81 26.62
N ASN A 309 -7.75 -15.71 27.53
CA ASN A 309 -7.93 -15.11 28.86
C ASN A 309 -7.58 -13.61 28.89
N SER A 310 -7.31 -12.99 27.75
CA SER A 310 -6.96 -11.57 27.64
C SER A 310 -8.11 -10.75 27.04
N ASN A 311 -8.03 -9.42 27.10
CA ASN A 311 -8.98 -8.54 26.44
C ASN A 311 -8.78 -8.45 24.91
N PHE A 312 -7.79 -9.17 24.35
CA PHE A 312 -7.44 -9.08 22.93
C PHE A 312 -8.57 -9.48 21.98
N PRO A 313 -9.29 -10.62 22.18
CA PRO A 313 -10.39 -10.98 21.28
C PRO A 313 -11.52 -9.95 21.27
N ALA A 314 -11.79 -9.30 22.41
CA ALA A 314 -12.79 -8.23 22.50
C ALA A 314 -12.36 -6.98 21.71
N GLU A 315 -11.10 -6.55 21.83
CA GLU A 315 -10.57 -5.42 21.05
C GLU A 315 -10.61 -5.69 19.53
N VAL A 316 -10.28 -6.91 19.09
CA VAL A 316 -10.39 -7.29 17.67
C VAL A 316 -11.86 -7.28 17.20
N LYS A 317 -12.77 -7.81 18.02
CA LYS A 317 -14.21 -7.79 17.72
C LYS A 317 -14.73 -6.35 17.58
N ASP A 318 -14.37 -5.49 18.52
CA ASP A 318 -14.76 -4.07 18.51
C ASP A 318 -14.21 -3.33 17.30
N LEU A 319 -12.93 -3.56 16.94
CA LEU A 319 -12.35 -3.01 15.73
C LEU A 319 -13.12 -3.44 14.48
N THR A 320 -13.42 -4.73 14.32
CA THR A 320 -14.16 -5.19 13.14
C THR A 320 -15.61 -4.68 13.12
N LYS A 321 -16.23 -4.47 14.28
CA LYS A 321 -17.54 -3.80 14.38
C LYS A 321 -17.46 -2.37 13.88
N ARG A 322 -16.46 -1.60 14.33
CA ARG A 322 -16.23 -0.21 13.87
C ARG A 322 -15.96 -0.14 12.37
N ILE A 323 -15.12 -1.03 11.84
CA ILE A 323 -14.87 -1.14 10.39
C ILE A 323 -16.19 -1.37 9.64
N ARG A 324 -17.06 -2.28 10.11
CA ARG A 324 -18.36 -2.51 9.47
C ARG A 324 -19.27 -1.28 9.54
N THR A 325 -19.29 -0.57 10.66
CA THR A 325 -20.04 0.69 10.79
C THR A 325 -19.57 1.72 9.77
N VAL A 326 -18.26 1.92 9.63
CA VAL A 326 -17.68 2.83 8.61
C VAL A 326 -18.12 2.44 7.19
N LEU A 327 -18.07 1.14 6.86
CA LEU A 327 -18.50 0.65 5.55
C LEU A 327 -20.01 0.83 5.29
N MET A 328 -20.85 0.60 6.29
CA MET A 328 -22.30 0.79 6.16
C MET A 328 -22.65 2.27 6.01
N ALA A 329 -22.09 3.13 6.87
CA ALA A 329 -22.33 4.57 6.82
C ALA A 329 -21.89 5.17 5.48
N THR A 330 -20.71 4.79 4.97
CA THR A 330 -20.23 5.26 3.65
C THR A 330 -21.05 4.74 2.48
N ALA A 331 -21.61 3.51 2.55
CA ALA A 331 -22.53 3.01 1.54
C ALA A 331 -23.86 3.79 1.56
N GLN A 332 -24.41 4.06 2.74
CA GLN A 332 -25.62 4.85 2.92
C GLN A 332 -25.44 6.30 2.45
N MET A 333 -24.29 6.90 2.73
CA MET A 333 -23.97 8.26 2.26
C MET A 333 -24.07 8.36 0.74
N LYS A 334 -23.63 7.32 0.02
CA LYS A 334 -23.70 7.25 -1.44
C LYS A 334 -25.13 7.06 -1.95
N GLU A 335 -25.93 6.28 -1.22
CA GLU A 335 -27.33 6.02 -1.58
C GLU A 335 -28.22 7.26 -1.37
N HIS A 336 -27.93 8.04 -0.33
CA HIS A 336 -28.68 9.23 0.07
C HIS A 336 -28.02 10.55 -0.37
N GLU A 337 -27.18 10.56 -1.42
CA GLU A 337 -26.53 11.80 -1.91
C GLU A 337 -27.51 12.92 -2.31
N LYS A 338 -28.79 12.57 -2.56
CA LYS A 338 -29.86 13.50 -2.95
C LYS A 338 -30.69 14.02 -1.77
N ASP A 339 -30.45 13.51 -0.57
CA ASP A 339 -31.14 13.91 0.66
C ASP A 339 -30.13 14.59 1.59
N PRO A 340 -30.07 15.94 1.61
CA PRO A 340 -29.04 16.67 2.33
C PRO A 340 -29.13 16.50 3.85
N GLU A 341 -30.33 16.27 4.41
CA GLU A 341 -30.53 16.10 5.85
C GLU A 341 -30.03 14.72 6.30
N MET A 342 -30.46 13.66 5.59
CA MET A 342 -29.95 12.30 5.80
C MET A 342 -28.44 12.22 5.60
N LEU A 343 -27.89 12.95 4.62
CA LEU A 343 -26.46 12.98 4.37
C LEU A 343 -25.68 13.56 5.56
N VAL A 344 -26.18 14.63 6.17
CA VAL A 344 -25.59 15.25 7.36
C VAL A 344 -25.63 14.29 8.56
N ASP A 345 -26.76 13.61 8.79
CA ASP A 345 -26.89 12.61 9.86
C ASP A 345 -25.93 11.42 9.67
N LEU A 346 -25.79 10.96 8.43
CA LEU A 346 -24.85 9.89 8.09
C LEU A 346 -23.39 10.34 8.27
N GLN A 347 -23.08 11.58 7.90
CA GLN A 347 -21.76 12.18 8.17
C GLN A 347 -21.50 12.31 9.66
N TYR A 348 -22.49 12.69 10.47
CA TYR A 348 -22.38 12.73 11.92
C TYR A 348 -22.12 11.33 12.51
N SER A 349 -22.92 10.34 12.10
CA SER A 349 -22.78 8.95 12.53
C SER A 349 -21.40 8.37 12.19
N LEU A 350 -20.92 8.65 10.97
CA LEU A 350 -19.59 8.28 10.53
C LEU A 350 -18.51 9.00 11.35
N ALA A 351 -18.65 10.30 11.57
CA ALA A 351 -17.72 11.09 12.38
C ALA A 351 -17.67 10.56 13.83
N ASN A 352 -18.80 10.20 14.42
CA ASN A 352 -18.86 9.58 15.76
C ASN A 352 -18.17 8.20 15.78
N SER A 353 -18.23 7.43 14.70
CA SER A 353 -17.47 6.17 14.60
C SER A 353 -15.95 6.39 14.71
N TYR A 354 -15.47 7.59 14.33
CA TYR A 354 -14.08 8.04 14.48
C TYR A 354 -13.79 8.76 15.80
N ALA A 355 -14.67 8.74 16.82
CA ALA A 355 -14.40 9.42 18.10
C ALA A 355 -13.08 8.99 18.77
N SER A 356 -12.62 7.77 18.49
CA SER A 356 -11.30 7.27 18.94
C SER A 356 -10.10 7.81 18.16
N THR A 357 -10.31 8.40 16.97
CA THR A 357 -9.30 8.95 16.04
C THR A 357 -9.51 10.47 15.86
N PRO A 358 -8.89 11.31 16.71
CA PRO A 358 -9.16 12.75 16.75
C PRO A 358 -8.94 13.49 15.44
N GLU A 359 -7.89 13.15 14.70
CA GLU A 359 -7.57 13.80 13.41
C GLU A 359 -8.69 13.60 12.38
N LEU A 360 -9.22 12.37 12.28
CA LEU A 360 -10.32 12.06 11.39
C LEU A 360 -11.61 12.72 11.88
N ARG A 361 -11.93 12.59 13.18
CA ARG A 361 -13.11 13.24 13.79
C ARG A 361 -13.12 14.74 13.52
N ARG A 362 -11.99 15.43 13.70
CA ARG A 362 -11.84 16.86 13.39
C ARG A 362 -12.08 17.16 11.90
N THR A 363 -11.49 16.40 11.00
CA THR A 363 -11.63 16.61 9.55
C THR A 363 -13.09 16.51 9.12
N TRP A 364 -13.83 15.53 9.65
CA TRP A 364 -15.25 15.36 9.38
C TRP A 364 -16.09 16.50 9.98
N LEU A 365 -15.85 16.88 11.24
CA LEU A 365 -16.53 18.01 11.87
C LEU A 365 -16.28 19.33 11.13
N GLU A 366 -15.05 19.58 10.66
CA GLU A 366 -14.74 20.77 9.87
C GLU A 366 -15.46 20.76 8.51
N SER A 367 -15.58 19.59 7.88
CA SER A 367 -16.35 19.44 6.63
C SER A 367 -17.83 19.69 6.85
N MET A 368 -18.42 19.11 7.91
CA MET A 368 -19.83 19.32 8.28
C MET A 368 -20.11 20.78 8.61
N ALA A 369 -19.24 21.43 9.40
CA ALA A 369 -19.39 22.85 9.74
C ALA A 369 -19.46 23.74 8.49
N LYS A 370 -18.63 23.45 7.47
CA LYS A 370 -18.67 24.17 6.19
C LYS A 370 -19.96 23.93 5.42
N ILE A 371 -20.53 22.73 5.48
CA ILE A 371 -21.81 22.39 4.84
C ILE A 371 -22.94 23.18 5.52
N HIS A 372 -23.04 23.12 6.85
CA HIS A 372 -24.04 23.88 7.62
C HIS A 372 -23.94 25.38 7.39
N ALA A 373 -22.72 25.93 7.40
CA ALA A 373 -22.52 27.35 7.11
C ALA A 373 -22.98 27.74 5.69
N ARG A 374 -22.81 26.84 4.70
CA ARG A 374 -23.29 27.06 3.33
C ARG A 374 -24.80 27.00 3.22
N ASN A 375 -25.45 26.17 4.04
CA ASN A 375 -26.90 26.00 4.06
C ASN A 375 -27.62 27.10 4.86
N GLY A 376 -26.88 27.89 5.65
CA GLY A 376 -27.44 28.93 6.53
C GLY A 376 -27.73 28.46 7.97
N ASP A 377 -27.38 27.20 8.29
CA ASP A 377 -27.60 26.57 9.60
C ASP A 377 -26.48 26.97 10.58
N LEU A 378 -26.46 28.24 11.00
CA LEU A 378 -25.36 28.78 11.81
C LEU A 378 -25.24 28.11 13.19
N SER A 379 -26.36 27.69 13.80
CA SER A 379 -26.35 26.98 15.08
C SER A 379 -25.65 25.63 14.99
N GLU A 380 -25.92 24.86 13.93
CA GLU A 380 -25.27 23.55 13.71
C GLU A 380 -23.79 23.70 13.35
N ALA A 381 -23.45 24.72 12.56
CA ALA A 381 -22.05 25.06 12.28
C ALA A 381 -21.29 25.43 13.57
N ALA A 382 -21.89 26.24 14.45
CA ALA A 382 -21.33 26.61 15.74
C ALA A 382 -21.14 25.38 16.65
N MET A 383 -22.11 24.47 16.68
CA MET A 383 -22.01 23.20 17.42
C MET A 383 -20.84 22.34 16.93
N CYS A 384 -20.65 22.20 15.61
CA CYS A 384 -19.49 21.48 15.06
C CYS A 384 -18.16 22.09 15.53
N TYR A 385 -18.04 23.41 15.58
CA TYR A 385 -16.85 24.09 16.09
C TYR A 385 -16.64 23.90 17.59
N ILE A 386 -17.71 23.87 18.39
CA ILE A 386 -17.63 23.54 19.83
C ILE A 386 -17.08 22.13 20.03
N HIS A 387 -17.55 21.15 19.25
CA HIS A 387 -17.01 19.78 19.26
C HIS A 387 -15.52 19.74 18.88
N ILE A 388 -15.11 20.48 17.86
CA ILE A 388 -13.68 20.61 17.48
C ILE A 388 -12.87 21.22 18.63
N ALA A 389 -13.36 22.29 19.26
CA ALA A 389 -12.67 22.96 20.35
C ALA A 389 -12.51 22.04 21.57
N ALA A 390 -13.55 21.29 21.94
CA ALA A 390 -13.49 20.32 23.03
C ALA A 390 -12.55 19.15 22.74
N LEU A 391 -12.52 18.65 21.50
CA LEU A 391 -11.59 17.62 21.08
C LEU A 391 -10.13 18.10 21.19
N ILE A 392 -9.85 19.35 20.78
CA ILE A 392 -8.53 19.98 20.94
C ILE A 392 -8.20 20.18 22.42
N ALA A 393 -9.15 20.64 23.23
CA ALA A 393 -8.94 20.84 24.66
C ALA A 393 -8.63 19.51 25.37
N GLU A 394 -9.34 18.43 25.05
CA GLU A 394 -9.07 17.09 25.58
C GLU A 394 -7.70 16.58 25.15
N TYR A 395 -7.31 16.81 23.89
CA TYR A 395 -5.96 16.51 23.41
C TYR A 395 -4.88 17.26 24.22
N LEU A 396 -5.04 18.59 24.39
CA LEU A 396 -4.12 19.43 25.16
C LEU A 396 -4.04 19.01 26.64
N LYS A 397 -5.16 18.55 27.21
CA LYS A 397 -5.18 18.02 28.57
C LYS A 397 -4.34 16.78 28.74
N ARG A 398 -4.43 15.86 27.78
CA ARG A 398 -3.61 14.63 27.80
C ARG A 398 -2.14 14.93 27.60
N LYS A 399 -1.80 15.99 26.86
CA LYS A 399 -0.43 16.52 26.75
C LYS A 399 0.04 17.31 27.98
N GLY A 400 -0.80 17.49 29.00
CA GLY A 400 -0.47 18.27 30.20
C GLY A 400 -0.38 19.78 29.95
N MET A 401 -0.83 20.27 28.80
CA MET A 401 -0.79 21.69 28.41
C MET A 401 -2.05 22.46 28.83
N PHE A 402 -3.15 21.77 29.15
CA PHE A 402 -4.42 22.38 29.53
C PHE A 402 -5.11 21.57 30.64
N SER A 403 -5.61 22.19 31.70
CA SER A 403 -6.10 21.43 32.87
C SER A 403 -7.51 20.86 32.73
N MET A 404 -8.41 21.55 32.00
CA MET A 404 -9.83 21.22 32.03
C MET A 404 -10.24 20.11 31.05
N GLY A 405 -9.81 20.19 29.78
CA GLY A 405 -10.20 19.25 28.71
C GLY A 405 -11.59 19.54 28.11
N TRP A 406 -12.24 18.53 27.55
CA TRP A 406 -13.63 18.66 27.06
C TRP A 406 -14.66 19.14 28.11
N PRO A 407 -14.52 18.89 29.43
CA PRO A 407 -15.46 19.39 30.43
C PRO A 407 -15.60 20.92 30.47
N ALA A 408 -14.63 21.67 29.93
CA ALA A 408 -14.71 23.12 29.83
C ALA A 408 -15.93 23.63 29.04
N PHE A 409 -16.49 22.80 28.17
CA PHE A 409 -17.58 23.15 27.27
C PHE A 409 -18.94 22.63 27.75
N LEU A 410 -19.02 21.99 28.92
CA LEU A 410 -20.27 21.44 29.47
C LEU A 410 -21.34 22.49 29.77
N SER A 411 -20.93 23.73 30.05
CA SER A 411 -21.84 24.86 30.24
C SER A 411 -22.53 25.28 28.94
N ILE A 412 -21.97 24.93 27.79
CA ILE A 412 -22.50 25.27 26.47
C ILE A 412 -23.39 24.14 25.96
N THR A 413 -22.93 22.89 26.04
CA THR A 413 -23.72 21.73 25.59
C THR A 413 -23.36 20.43 26.33
N PRO A 414 -24.36 19.61 26.72
CA PRO A 414 -24.12 18.31 27.33
C PRO A 414 -23.60 17.24 26.36
N ASN A 415 -23.76 17.43 25.04
CA ASN A 415 -23.37 16.47 24.00
C ASN A 415 -21.85 16.32 23.87
N ILE A 416 -21.09 17.23 24.48
CA ILE A 416 -19.63 17.27 24.40
C ILE A 416 -18.94 16.10 25.13
N LYS A 417 -19.68 15.36 25.95
CA LYS A 417 -19.19 14.14 26.63
C LYS A 417 -18.65 13.10 25.65
N GLU A 418 -19.16 13.09 24.42
CA GLU A 418 -18.73 12.16 23.36
C GLU A 418 -17.24 12.33 23.00
N GLU A 419 -16.69 13.54 23.11
CA GLU A 419 -15.29 13.84 22.78
C GLU A 419 -14.29 13.24 23.80
N GLY A 420 -14.78 12.75 24.94
CA GLY A 420 -13.98 11.99 25.91
C GLY A 420 -13.56 10.60 25.44
N ALA A 421 -14.18 10.06 24.37
CA ALA A 421 -13.91 8.72 23.85
C ALA A 421 -12.59 8.61 23.04
N MET A 422 -11.81 9.70 22.95
CA MET A 422 -10.47 9.71 22.35
C MET A 422 -9.61 8.58 22.94
N LYS A 423 -8.91 7.82 22.09
CA LYS A 423 -7.88 6.87 22.52
C LYS A 423 -6.49 7.46 22.24
N GLU A 424 -5.58 7.35 23.19
CA GLU A 424 -4.19 7.81 23.01
C GLU A 424 -3.32 6.68 22.47
N ASP A 425 -2.61 6.94 21.37
CA ASP A 425 -1.58 6.04 20.87
C ASP A 425 -0.28 6.30 21.64
N SER A 426 -0.02 5.50 22.68
CA SER A 426 1.20 5.56 23.48
C SER A 426 2.49 5.36 22.68
N GLY A 427 2.40 4.85 21.44
CA GLY A 427 3.53 4.70 20.53
C GLY A 427 3.87 5.98 19.78
N MET A 428 2.98 6.98 19.71
CA MET A 428 3.18 8.20 18.94
C MET A 428 4.01 9.20 19.75
N GLN A 429 5.25 9.47 19.32
CA GLN A 429 6.03 10.61 19.83
C GLN A 429 5.49 11.90 19.21
N ASP A 430 5.39 12.96 20.00
CA ASP A 430 4.70 14.23 19.75
C ASP A 430 4.50 14.60 18.26
N THR A 431 3.28 14.39 17.75
CA THR A 431 2.83 15.05 16.52
C THR A 431 2.68 16.56 16.78
N PRO A 432 3.08 17.43 15.84
CA PRO A 432 3.06 18.87 16.03
C PRO A 432 1.63 19.41 15.95
N TYR A 433 0.89 19.37 17.07
CA TYR A 433 -0.33 20.16 17.24
C TYR A 433 -0.05 21.65 17.48
N ASN A 434 1.24 22.05 17.51
CA ASN A 434 1.67 23.42 17.74
C ASN A 434 1.30 24.41 16.63
N GLU A 435 0.93 23.95 15.43
CA GLU A 435 0.61 24.85 14.30
C GLU A 435 -0.84 25.38 14.29
N VAL A 436 -1.72 24.91 15.18
CA VAL A 436 -3.10 25.44 15.29
C VAL A 436 -3.19 26.62 16.27
N ARG A 437 -2.05 27.04 16.85
CA ARG A 437 -1.95 28.21 17.74
C ARG A 437 -2.45 29.55 17.14
N PRO A 438 -2.60 29.79 15.81
CA PRO A 438 -3.07 31.10 15.34
C PRO A 438 -4.58 31.38 15.48
N LYS A 439 -5.43 30.43 15.92
CA LYS A 439 -6.90 30.66 15.94
C LYS A 439 -7.57 30.70 17.32
N LEU A 440 -6.86 30.35 18.39
CA LEU A 440 -7.40 30.43 19.75
C LEU A 440 -7.37 31.85 20.35
N SER A 441 -6.48 32.73 19.85
CA SER A 441 -6.46 34.15 20.26
C SER A 441 -7.68 34.96 19.80
N HIS A 442 -8.53 34.39 18.94
CA HIS A 442 -9.79 35.01 18.53
C HIS A 442 -10.99 34.60 19.40
N MET A 443 -10.85 33.61 20.29
CA MET A 443 -11.91 33.20 21.21
C MET A 443 -11.81 33.82 22.61
N GLU A 444 -10.69 34.47 22.95
CA GLU A 444 -10.55 35.22 24.22
C GLU A 444 -11.31 36.57 24.22
N ASN A 445 -11.93 36.95 23.10
CA ASN A 445 -12.73 38.19 22.98
C ASN A 445 -14.25 37.94 22.96
N ILE A 446 -14.72 36.76 23.41
CA ILE A 446 -16.15 36.47 23.59
C ILE A 446 -16.38 36.01 25.04
N THR A 447 -16.15 36.94 25.95
CA THR A 447 -16.76 37.03 27.29
C THR A 447 -17.16 38.48 27.46
#